data_AF-A0A091DWF4-F1
#
_entry.id   AF-A0A091DWF4-F1
#
_cell.length_a   1.000
_cell.length_b   1.000
_cell.length_c   1.000
_cell.angle_alpha   90.00
_cell.angle_beta   90.00
_cell.angle_gamma   90.00
#
_symmetry.space_group_name_H-M   'P 1'
#
loop_
_entity.id
_entity.type
_entity.pdbx_description
1 polymer ?
#
loop_
_entity_poly.entity_id
_entity_poly.type
_entity_poly.pdbx_seq_one_letter_code
_entity_poly.pdbx_strand_id
1 'polypeptide(L)'
;MEPGSVENLSIVYQSRDFLVVNKHWDLRIDCKTWRETLTLQKQLRHHFPELADPDTCYGFRFCHQLDFSTSGALCVALNKAAAGSAYRCFKERRVTKAYLALVRGHIQESQLTVSYAIGRNSTEGRTHTMCIEGSQGCENPKPSLTELLVLEHGLYDGNPVSKVLLKPLTGRTHQLRVHCSALGHPIVGDLTYGQATGQEDQPFRMMLHAFYLRIPTLAECVEACTPDPFLSTLDACWCPHTLVQPLDQLVQALRAAPDPGPMDGDPGSCSPSVPLPGPGRDPQETEAQRTSCLQWLSEWTLEPDN
;
A
#
# COMPACT_ATOMS: atom_id res chain seq x y z
N MET A 1 -17.60 2.38 14.76
CA MET A 1 -16.46 1.61 15.31
C MET A 1 -15.81 2.39 16.44
N GLU A 2 -15.00 1.74 17.28
CA GLU A 2 -14.25 2.41 18.35
C GLU A 2 -12.98 3.09 17.79
N PRO A 3 -12.52 4.20 18.40
CA PRO A 3 -11.24 4.80 18.08
C PRO A 3 -10.06 4.00 18.68
N GLY A 4 -8.85 4.28 18.22
CA GLY A 4 -7.64 3.69 18.80
C GLY A 4 -7.47 4.08 20.28
N SER A 5 -7.09 3.11 21.11
CA SER A 5 -6.73 3.29 22.52
C SER A 5 -5.32 2.74 22.78
N VAL A 6 -4.73 3.00 23.95
CA VAL A 6 -3.41 2.43 24.31
C VAL A 6 -3.47 0.90 24.55
N GLU A 7 -4.66 0.40 24.89
CA GLU A 7 -4.97 -1.01 25.20
C GLU A 7 -5.40 -1.81 23.95
N ASN A 8 -5.79 -1.11 22.88
CA ASN A 8 -6.30 -1.71 21.64
C ASN A 8 -5.16 -2.10 20.69
N LEU A 9 -4.39 -3.13 21.06
CA LEU A 9 -3.34 -3.72 20.21
C LEU A 9 -3.79 -5.08 19.64
N SER A 10 -3.96 -5.16 18.32
CA SER A 10 -4.26 -6.40 17.61
C SER A 10 -3.00 -7.02 17.02
N ILE A 11 -2.75 -8.29 17.32
CA ILE A 11 -1.60 -9.07 16.85
C ILE A 11 -2.12 -10.13 15.87
N VAL A 12 -1.47 -10.24 14.71
CA VAL A 12 -1.83 -11.21 13.66
C VAL A 12 -0.73 -12.23 13.38
N TYR A 13 0.49 -11.99 13.86
CA TYR A 13 1.60 -12.94 13.82
C TYR A 13 2.58 -12.63 14.96
N GLN A 14 3.12 -13.67 15.60
CA GLN A 14 4.17 -13.53 16.61
C GLN A 14 5.11 -14.74 16.56
N SER A 15 6.41 -14.48 16.50
CA SER A 15 7.49 -15.47 16.59
C SER A 15 8.55 -15.02 17.61
N ARG A 16 9.72 -15.66 17.59
CA ARG A 16 10.88 -15.25 18.40
C ARG A 16 11.59 -14.02 17.84
N ASP A 17 11.47 -13.80 16.54
CA ASP A 17 12.22 -12.79 15.79
C ASP A 17 11.34 -11.64 15.30
N PHE A 18 10.03 -11.88 15.11
CA PHE A 18 9.09 -10.92 14.53
C PHE A 18 7.73 -10.86 15.25
N LEU A 19 7.11 -9.69 15.17
CA LEU A 19 5.73 -9.42 15.57
C LEU A 19 5.05 -8.66 14.45
N VAL A 20 3.91 -9.15 13.95
CA VAL A 20 3.06 -8.39 13.01
C VAL A 20 1.78 -7.99 13.72
N VAL A 21 1.54 -6.68 13.76
CA VAL A 21 0.34 -6.08 14.33
C VAL A 21 -0.61 -5.66 13.23
N ASN A 22 -1.90 -5.69 13.52
CA ASN A 22 -2.92 -5.00 12.72
C ASN A 22 -3.03 -3.57 13.26
N LYS A 23 -2.25 -2.64 12.69
CA LYS A 23 -2.22 -1.23 13.10
C LYS A 23 -3.61 -0.63 12.93
N HIS A 24 -4.08 0.10 13.95
CA HIS A 24 -5.31 0.88 13.84
C HIS A 24 -5.23 1.97 12.75
N TRP A 25 -6.38 2.41 12.25
CA TRP A 25 -6.49 3.63 11.45
C TRP A 25 -6.28 4.87 12.34
N ASP A 26 -5.92 6.00 11.73
CA ASP A 26 -5.56 7.27 12.39
C ASP A 26 -4.61 7.10 13.60
N LEU A 27 -3.57 6.29 13.40
CA LEU A 27 -2.57 5.96 14.40
C LEU A 27 -1.17 6.10 13.81
N ARG A 28 -0.33 6.96 14.39
CA ARG A 28 1.09 7.03 14.03
C ARG A 28 1.86 5.83 14.56
N ILE A 29 2.87 5.41 13.81
CA ILE A 29 3.83 4.39 14.23
C ILE A 29 4.64 4.91 15.41
N ASP A 30 5.35 6.01 15.19
CA ASP A 30 6.25 6.69 16.11
C ASP A 30 5.94 8.19 16.19
N CYS A 31 6.39 8.85 17.27
CA CYS A 31 6.46 10.29 17.33
C CYS A 31 7.52 10.73 18.34
N LYS A 32 8.35 11.73 17.97
CA LYS A 32 9.29 12.39 18.89
C LYS A 32 8.64 13.53 19.69
N THR A 33 7.44 13.96 19.29
CA THR A 33 6.76 15.11 19.89
C THR A 33 5.91 14.67 21.07
N TRP A 34 6.17 15.25 22.25
CA TRP A 34 5.45 14.99 23.51
C TRP A 34 3.93 15.21 23.45
N ARG A 35 3.42 15.91 22.42
CA ARG A 35 2.01 16.29 22.26
C ARG A 35 1.10 15.16 21.78
N GLU A 36 1.62 14.16 21.06
CA GLU A 36 0.78 13.07 20.56
C GLU A 36 0.66 11.99 21.63
N THR A 37 -0.54 11.85 22.19
CA THR A 37 -0.83 10.98 23.34
C THR A 37 -0.79 9.50 22.98
N LEU A 38 -1.21 9.13 21.77
CA LEU A 38 -1.30 7.74 21.30
C LEU A 38 -0.45 7.50 20.03
N THR A 39 0.37 6.44 20.08
CA THR A 39 1.14 5.91 18.94
C THR A 39 1.20 4.39 19.07
N LEU A 40 1.46 3.67 17.98
CA LEU A 40 1.69 2.23 18.02
C LEU A 40 2.89 1.89 18.92
N GLN A 41 3.94 2.71 18.89
CA GLN A 41 5.08 2.58 19.80
C GLN A 41 4.70 2.63 21.29
N LYS A 42 3.67 3.40 21.66
CA LYS A 42 3.13 3.43 23.03
C LYS A 42 2.28 2.19 23.34
N GLN A 43 1.46 1.73 22.40
CA GLN A 43 0.72 0.46 22.55
C GLN A 43 1.69 -0.71 22.75
N LEU A 44 2.68 -0.87 21.86
CA LEU A 44 3.70 -1.91 21.96
C LEU A 44 4.43 -1.88 23.31
N ARG A 45 4.81 -0.69 23.81
CA ARG A 45 5.48 -0.57 25.12
C ARG A 45 4.54 -0.81 26.32
N HIS A 46 3.23 -0.67 26.15
CA HIS A 46 2.24 -0.98 27.18
C HIS A 46 2.01 -2.50 27.28
N HIS A 47 1.86 -3.19 26.14
CA HIS A 47 1.61 -4.63 26.09
C HIS A 47 2.88 -5.49 26.23
N PHE A 48 4.03 -5.00 25.72
CA PHE A 48 5.31 -5.73 25.66
C PHE A 48 6.49 -4.85 26.12
N PRO A 49 6.50 -4.40 27.39
CA PRO A 49 7.61 -3.61 27.94
C PRO A 49 8.96 -4.35 27.86
N GLU A 50 8.97 -5.68 27.89
CA GLU A 50 10.14 -6.55 27.80
C GLU A 50 10.71 -6.69 26.37
N LEU A 51 9.91 -6.39 25.34
CA LEU A 51 10.37 -6.35 23.94
C LEU A 51 10.93 -4.98 23.53
N ALA A 52 10.94 -4.01 24.47
CA ALA A 52 11.46 -2.66 24.21
C ALA A 52 13.00 -2.64 24.22
N ASP A 53 13.60 -2.34 23.06
CA ASP A 53 15.03 -2.30 22.81
C ASP A 53 15.62 -0.91 23.13
N PRO A 54 16.40 -0.74 24.22
CA PRO A 54 16.90 0.56 24.67
C PRO A 54 17.96 1.16 23.73
N ASP A 55 18.58 0.36 22.86
CA ASP A 55 19.55 0.85 21.86
C ASP A 55 18.85 1.51 20.65
N THR A 56 17.51 1.54 20.64
CA THR A 56 16.72 2.14 19.57
C THR A 56 16.00 3.40 20.05
N CYS A 57 15.98 4.44 19.21
CA CYS A 57 15.37 5.73 19.54
C CYS A 57 13.85 5.67 19.81
N TYR A 58 13.20 4.54 19.51
CA TYR A 58 11.76 4.32 19.69
C TYR A 58 11.43 3.07 20.51
N GLY A 59 12.41 2.31 21.00
CA GLY A 59 12.18 1.03 21.68
C GLY A 59 11.81 -0.14 20.76
N PHE A 60 11.52 0.06 19.47
CA PHE A 60 11.11 -1.02 18.56
C PHE A 60 11.72 -0.85 17.16
N ARG A 61 11.98 -1.97 16.47
CA ARG A 61 12.60 -2.01 15.15
C ARG A 61 11.54 -2.27 14.07
N PHE A 62 10.78 -1.23 13.72
CA PHE A 62 9.80 -1.28 12.64
C PHE A 62 10.46 -1.62 11.29
N CYS A 63 10.02 -2.71 10.64
CA CYS A 63 10.64 -3.19 9.41
C CYS A 63 10.25 -2.38 8.17
N HIS A 64 9.10 -1.72 8.22
CA HIS A 64 8.60 -0.80 7.19
C HIS A 64 7.69 0.25 7.82
N GLN A 65 7.20 1.17 6.98
CA GLN A 65 6.20 2.17 7.36
C GLN A 65 4.81 1.84 6.80
N LEU A 66 3.82 2.55 7.33
CA LEU A 66 2.42 2.55 6.94
C LEU A 66 1.84 3.93 7.30
N ASP A 67 1.07 4.55 6.40
CA ASP A 67 0.53 5.91 6.61
C ASP A 67 -0.32 5.99 7.89
N PHE A 68 -0.45 7.19 8.46
CA PHE A 68 -1.23 7.48 9.67
C PHE A 68 -2.66 6.89 9.60
N SER A 69 -3.42 7.28 8.57
CA SER A 69 -4.82 6.86 8.38
C SER A 69 -4.98 5.44 7.83
N THR A 70 -3.92 4.83 7.32
CA THR A 70 -3.97 3.45 6.80
C THR A 70 -3.85 2.46 7.96
N SER A 71 -4.80 1.52 8.03
CA SER A 71 -4.77 0.41 9.00
C SER A 71 -4.08 -0.84 8.43
N GLY A 72 -3.87 -1.88 9.23
CA GLY A 72 -3.45 -3.20 8.75
C GLY A 72 -2.05 -3.63 9.14
N ALA A 73 -1.55 -4.69 8.48
CA ALA A 73 -0.30 -5.37 8.78
C ALA A 73 0.92 -4.42 8.83
N LEU A 74 1.57 -4.37 10.00
CA LEU A 74 2.88 -3.73 10.20
C LEU A 74 3.81 -4.70 10.92
N CYS A 75 4.96 -5.02 10.30
CA CYS A 75 5.96 -5.91 10.89
C CYS A 75 7.00 -5.15 11.74
N VAL A 76 7.27 -5.69 12.93
CA VAL A 76 8.27 -5.25 13.90
C VAL A 76 9.25 -6.39 14.12
N ALA A 77 10.55 -6.12 13.99
CA ALA A 77 11.59 -7.06 14.38
C ALA A 77 11.89 -6.94 15.88
N LEU A 78 12.02 -8.08 16.55
CA LEU A 78 12.26 -8.16 18.00
C LEU A 78 13.74 -8.15 18.36
N ASN A 79 14.64 -8.22 17.37
CA ASN A 79 16.08 -8.08 17.57
C ASN A 79 16.80 -7.53 16.33
N LYS A 80 18.09 -7.21 16.49
CA LYS A 80 18.93 -6.59 15.45
C LYS A 80 19.16 -7.50 14.23
N ALA A 81 19.24 -8.82 14.41
CA ALA A 81 19.45 -9.76 13.31
C ALA A 81 18.19 -9.89 12.43
N ALA A 82 17.03 -10.06 13.07
CA ALA A 82 15.71 -10.04 12.44
C ALA A 82 15.49 -8.73 11.65
N ALA A 83 15.79 -7.59 12.25
CA ALA A 83 15.67 -6.27 11.60
C ALA A 83 16.55 -6.15 10.34
N GLY A 84 17.80 -6.62 10.42
CA GLY A 84 18.71 -6.64 9.26
C GLY A 84 18.24 -7.61 8.16
N SER A 85 17.65 -8.74 8.52
CA SER A 85 17.12 -9.75 7.59
C SER A 85 15.89 -9.22 6.84
N ALA A 86 14.93 -8.63 7.56
CA ALA A 86 13.76 -7.98 6.95
C ALA A 86 14.16 -6.78 6.08
N TYR A 87 15.09 -5.93 6.53
CA TYR A 87 15.60 -4.80 5.75
C TYR A 87 16.14 -5.22 4.38
N ARG A 88 16.89 -6.33 4.29
CA ARG A 88 17.34 -6.91 3.01
C ARG A 88 16.17 -7.26 2.10
N CYS A 89 15.15 -7.95 2.63
CA CYS A 89 13.95 -8.30 1.88
C CYS A 89 13.25 -7.06 1.28
N PHE A 90 13.13 -5.96 2.05
CA PHE A 90 12.57 -4.71 1.55
C PHE A 90 13.47 -4.01 0.53
N LYS A 91 14.79 -3.99 0.74
CA LYS A 91 15.77 -3.39 -0.19
C LYS A 91 15.80 -4.13 -1.53
N GLU A 92 15.79 -5.45 -1.49
CA GLU A 92 15.80 -6.38 -2.62
C GLU A 92 14.41 -6.57 -3.26
N ARG A 93 13.38 -5.85 -2.79
CA ARG A 93 11.98 -5.90 -3.26
C ARG A 93 11.30 -7.27 -3.20
N ARG A 94 11.83 -8.21 -2.40
CA ARG A 94 11.29 -9.58 -2.23
C ARG A 94 10.05 -9.67 -1.33
N VAL A 95 9.51 -8.54 -0.86
CA VAL A 95 8.34 -8.49 0.04
C VAL A 95 7.06 -8.38 -0.77
N THR A 96 6.15 -9.35 -0.62
CA THR A 96 4.81 -9.28 -1.20
C THR A 96 3.87 -8.51 -0.28
N LYS A 97 3.07 -7.61 -0.84
CA LYS A 97 2.03 -6.86 -0.11
C LYS A 97 0.74 -6.85 -0.92
N ALA A 98 -0.40 -6.93 -0.25
CA ALA A 98 -1.67 -6.56 -0.82
C ALA A 98 -2.52 -5.77 0.19
N TYR A 99 -3.35 -4.87 -0.33
CA TYR A 99 -4.15 -3.94 0.45
C TYR A 99 -5.60 -4.05 -0.01
N LEU A 100 -6.54 -3.97 0.92
CA LEU A 100 -7.95 -3.76 0.59
C LEU A 100 -8.24 -2.26 0.60
N ALA A 101 -9.13 -1.81 -0.28
CA ALA A 101 -9.69 -0.47 -0.23
C ALA A 101 -11.14 -0.41 -0.70
N LEU A 102 -11.87 0.61 -0.24
CA LEU A 102 -13.09 1.09 -0.90
C LEU A 102 -12.72 2.37 -1.67
N VAL A 103 -13.00 2.39 -2.98
CA VAL A 103 -12.70 3.50 -3.89
C VAL A 103 -13.98 4.05 -4.53
N ARG A 104 -14.05 5.36 -4.71
CA ARG A 104 -15.23 6.05 -5.26
C ARG A 104 -15.54 5.57 -6.69
N GLY A 105 -16.81 5.42 -7.02
CA GLY A 105 -17.30 4.97 -8.33
C GLY A 105 -17.24 3.45 -8.54
N HIS A 106 -17.90 2.99 -9.60
CA HIS A 106 -17.87 1.58 -10.05
C HIS A 106 -16.85 1.41 -11.18
N ILE A 107 -15.70 0.81 -10.86
CA ILE A 107 -14.66 0.44 -11.83
C ILE A 107 -15.19 -0.72 -12.70
N GLN A 108 -15.21 -0.56 -14.02
CA GLN A 108 -15.84 -1.54 -14.91
C GLN A 108 -14.90 -2.70 -15.27
N GLU A 109 -13.60 -2.43 -15.36
CA GLU A 109 -12.56 -3.41 -15.61
C GLU A 109 -12.32 -4.26 -14.36
N SER A 110 -12.32 -5.59 -14.51
CA SER A 110 -12.09 -6.50 -13.37
C SER A 110 -10.65 -6.45 -12.83
N GLN A 111 -9.70 -5.98 -13.64
CA GLN A 111 -8.30 -5.77 -13.28
C GLN A 111 -7.73 -4.59 -14.08
N LEU A 112 -6.91 -3.74 -13.43
CA LEU A 112 -6.09 -2.71 -14.06
C LEU A 112 -4.64 -2.79 -13.56
N THR A 113 -3.71 -2.29 -14.38
CA THR A 113 -2.36 -1.94 -13.94
C THR A 113 -2.20 -0.42 -14.00
N VAL A 114 -1.58 0.16 -12.97
CA VAL A 114 -1.37 1.61 -12.88
C VAL A 114 0.11 1.88 -12.74
N SER A 115 0.70 2.45 -13.80
CA SER A 115 2.15 2.62 -13.96
C SER A 115 2.65 4.07 -13.89
N TYR A 116 1.77 5.04 -13.60
CA TYR A 116 2.13 6.47 -13.52
C TYR A 116 3.28 6.69 -12.54
N ALA A 117 4.39 7.26 -12.98
CA ALA A 117 5.48 7.62 -12.07
C ALA A 117 5.01 8.68 -11.06
N ILE A 118 5.45 8.56 -9.80
CA ILE A 118 5.05 9.47 -8.72
C ILE A 118 6.23 10.36 -8.32
N GLY A 119 6.01 11.67 -8.36
CA GLY A 119 6.94 12.69 -7.88
C GLY A 119 6.43 13.42 -6.64
N ARG A 120 7.23 14.36 -6.14
CA ARG A 120 6.79 15.34 -5.15
C ARG A 120 6.00 16.44 -5.84
N ASN A 121 4.97 16.94 -5.17
CA ASN A 121 4.25 18.13 -5.60
C ASN A 121 4.89 19.37 -4.95
N SER A 122 5.35 20.33 -5.75
CA SER A 122 5.91 21.60 -5.26
C SER A 122 4.97 22.80 -5.34
N THR A 123 3.81 22.67 -5.99
CA THR A 123 2.84 23.75 -6.23
C THR A 123 1.77 23.83 -5.14
N GLU A 124 1.26 22.70 -4.65
CA GLU A 124 0.20 22.64 -3.62
C GLU A 124 0.74 22.51 -2.19
N GLY A 125 2.07 22.38 -2.04
CA GLY A 125 2.75 22.43 -0.74
C GLY A 125 2.50 21.20 0.13
N ARG A 126 2.10 21.40 1.40
CA ARG A 126 2.00 20.31 2.40
C ARG A 126 0.68 19.53 2.38
N THR A 127 -0.34 20.00 1.67
CA THR A 127 -1.63 19.27 1.57
C THR A 127 -1.44 18.02 0.72
N HIS A 128 -1.18 18.16 -0.59
CA HIS A 128 -0.96 17.04 -1.50
C HIS A 128 0.54 16.76 -1.67
N THR A 129 1.19 16.03 -0.76
CA THR A 129 2.67 15.90 -0.75
C THR A 129 3.27 15.23 -2.01
N MET A 130 2.49 14.44 -2.73
CA MET A 130 2.91 13.61 -3.87
C MET A 130 1.91 13.75 -5.01
N CYS A 131 2.37 13.64 -6.26
CA CYS A 131 1.54 13.70 -7.46
C CYS A 131 2.08 12.79 -8.58
N ILE A 132 1.31 12.60 -9.65
CA ILE A 132 1.74 11.83 -10.83
C ILE A 132 2.57 12.67 -11.80
N GLU A 133 3.41 12.01 -12.59
CA GLU A 133 4.09 12.61 -13.74
C GLU A 133 3.13 13.36 -14.68
N GLY A 134 3.62 14.43 -15.32
CA GLY A 134 2.81 15.31 -16.15
C GLY A 134 1.89 16.29 -15.41
N SER A 135 1.66 16.10 -14.10
CA SER A 135 0.94 17.09 -13.28
C SER A 135 1.78 18.34 -13.00
N GLN A 136 1.11 19.48 -12.82
CA GLN A 136 1.75 20.78 -12.56
C GLN A 136 2.50 20.77 -11.22
N GLY A 137 3.82 20.97 -11.25
CA GLY A 137 4.68 20.92 -10.05
C GLY A 137 5.15 19.52 -9.65
N CYS A 138 5.06 18.52 -10.54
CA CYS A 138 5.62 17.19 -10.29
C CYS A 138 7.16 17.18 -10.43
N GLU A 139 7.86 17.08 -9.29
CA GLU A 139 9.31 17.03 -9.22
C GLU A 139 9.82 15.61 -8.94
N ASN A 140 10.89 15.21 -9.64
CA ASN A 140 11.59 13.92 -9.49
C ASN A 140 10.62 12.72 -9.48
N PRO A 141 9.80 12.53 -10.54
CA PRO A 141 8.92 11.38 -10.64
C PRO A 141 9.73 10.08 -10.66
N LYS A 142 9.28 9.09 -9.87
CA LYS A 142 9.92 7.78 -9.78
C LYS A 142 8.96 6.68 -10.22
N PRO A 143 9.45 5.63 -10.92
CA PRO A 143 8.60 4.52 -11.35
C PRO A 143 7.79 3.97 -10.19
N SER A 144 6.50 3.79 -10.47
CA SER A 144 5.50 3.30 -9.53
C SER A 144 4.58 2.34 -10.25
N LEU A 145 4.33 1.19 -9.67
CA LEU A 145 3.52 0.15 -10.28
C LEU A 145 2.59 -0.48 -9.24
N THR A 146 1.30 -0.46 -9.54
CA THR A 146 0.23 -1.03 -8.72
C THR A 146 -0.69 -1.85 -9.59
N GLU A 147 -0.86 -3.13 -9.27
CA GLU A 147 -1.95 -3.95 -9.82
C GLU A 147 -3.20 -3.74 -8.96
N LEU A 148 -4.35 -3.52 -9.60
CA LEU A 148 -5.66 -3.32 -8.96
C LEU A 148 -6.61 -4.41 -9.48
N LEU A 149 -7.24 -5.16 -8.58
CA LEU A 149 -8.27 -6.14 -8.89
C LEU A 149 -9.58 -5.74 -8.21
N VAL A 150 -10.68 -5.74 -8.97
CA VAL A 150 -12.01 -5.38 -8.45
C VAL A 150 -12.64 -6.62 -7.81
N LEU A 151 -13.02 -6.50 -6.54
CA LEU A 151 -13.63 -7.57 -5.75
C LEU A 151 -15.15 -7.47 -5.81
N GLU A 152 -15.70 -6.31 -5.45
CA GLU A 152 -17.13 -6.10 -5.30
C GLU A 152 -17.51 -4.68 -5.77
N HIS A 153 -18.72 -4.52 -6.31
CA HIS A 153 -19.37 -3.21 -6.42
C HIS A 153 -20.45 -3.10 -5.34
N GLY A 154 -20.61 -1.89 -4.80
CA GLY A 154 -21.62 -1.60 -3.80
C GLY A 154 -21.88 -0.11 -3.67
N LEU A 155 -22.57 0.24 -2.58
CA LEU A 155 -22.74 1.61 -2.12
C LEU A 155 -22.02 1.81 -0.79
N TYR A 156 -21.42 2.98 -0.59
CA TYR A 156 -20.97 3.47 0.71
C TYR A 156 -21.70 4.78 1.02
N ASP A 157 -22.50 4.80 2.10
CA ASP A 157 -23.41 5.91 2.43
C ASP A 157 -24.25 6.37 1.22
N GLY A 158 -24.81 5.40 0.49
CA GLY A 158 -25.63 5.62 -0.72
C GLY A 158 -24.86 6.02 -1.98
N ASN A 159 -23.54 6.26 -1.91
CA ASN A 159 -22.70 6.64 -3.04
C ASN A 159 -22.05 5.40 -3.69
N PRO A 160 -21.91 5.32 -5.03
CA PRO A 160 -21.28 4.17 -5.68
C PRO A 160 -19.80 4.05 -5.30
N VAL A 161 -19.38 2.85 -4.91
CA VAL A 161 -17.97 2.52 -4.64
C VAL A 161 -17.61 1.11 -5.11
N SER A 162 -16.33 0.88 -5.38
CA SER A 162 -15.76 -0.44 -5.64
C SER A 162 -14.91 -0.87 -4.46
N LYS A 163 -15.02 -2.13 -4.05
CA LYS A 163 -14.06 -2.79 -3.16
C LYS A 163 -12.98 -3.41 -4.03
N VAL A 164 -11.71 -3.10 -3.73
CA VAL A 164 -10.56 -3.49 -4.56
C VAL A 164 -9.47 -4.13 -3.72
N LEU A 165 -8.73 -5.05 -4.34
CA LEU A 165 -7.44 -5.55 -3.87
C LEU A 165 -6.33 -4.86 -4.66
N LEU A 166 -5.42 -4.19 -3.94
CA LEU A 166 -4.32 -3.42 -4.50
C LEU A 166 -2.99 -4.10 -4.15
N LYS A 167 -2.23 -4.50 -5.18
CA LYS A 167 -0.90 -5.12 -5.05
C LYS A 167 0.17 -4.15 -5.59
N PRO A 168 0.80 -3.33 -4.73
CA PRO A 168 1.88 -2.45 -5.14
C PRO A 168 3.18 -3.25 -5.32
N LEU A 169 3.75 -3.22 -6.53
CA LEU A 169 5.05 -3.81 -6.86
C LEU A 169 6.23 -2.87 -6.54
N THR A 170 5.93 -1.60 -6.30
CA THR A 170 6.86 -0.57 -5.82
C THR A 170 6.40 -0.02 -4.47
N GLY A 171 7.27 0.73 -3.79
CA GLY A 171 6.90 1.46 -2.56
C GLY A 171 7.26 2.93 -2.67
N ARG A 172 6.34 3.77 -3.17
CA ARG A 172 6.40 5.23 -3.02
C ARG A 172 5.48 5.71 -1.90
N THR A 173 5.77 6.89 -1.35
CA THR A 173 4.91 7.60 -0.40
C THR A 173 3.52 7.79 -1.01
N HIS A 174 2.47 7.44 -0.26
CA HIS A 174 1.07 7.54 -0.67
C HIS A 174 0.70 6.83 -1.99
N GLN A 175 1.52 5.88 -2.48
CA GLN A 175 1.41 5.33 -3.86
C GLN A 175 -0.02 4.90 -4.25
N LEU A 176 -0.65 4.10 -3.41
CA LEU A 176 -2.00 3.57 -3.67
C LEU A 176 -3.04 4.69 -3.76
N ARG A 177 -2.93 5.68 -2.87
CA ARG A 177 -3.85 6.82 -2.77
C ARG A 177 -3.75 7.72 -4.01
N VAL A 178 -2.51 8.02 -4.43
CA VAL A 178 -2.22 8.77 -5.65
C VAL A 178 -2.68 8.01 -6.89
N HIS A 179 -2.40 6.71 -7.02
CA HIS A 179 -2.81 5.91 -8.18
C HIS A 179 -4.34 5.79 -8.29
N CYS A 180 -5.03 5.53 -7.18
CA CYS A 180 -6.49 5.46 -7.17
C CYS A 180 -7.13 6.81 -7.54
N SER A 181 -6.63 7.91 -6.98
CA SER A 181 -7.07 9.26 -7.34
C SER A 181 -6.78 9.62 -8.80
N ALA A 182 -5.62 9.23 -9.34
CA ALA A 182 -5.23 9.42 -10.75
C ALA A 182 -6.13 8.65 -11.74
N LEU A 183 -6.65 7.48 -11.35
CA LEU A 183 -7.66 6.75 -12.11
C LEU A 183 -9.06 7.41 -12.07
N GLY A 184 -9.25 8.49 -11.30
CA GLY A 184 -10.58 9.07 -11.05
C GLY A 184 -11.39 8.34 -9.96
N HIS A 185 -10.77 7.36 -9.29
CA HIS A 185 -11.38 6.51 -8.27
C HIS A 185 -10.67 6.68 -6.92
N PRO A 186 -10.69 7.87 -6.28
CA PRO A 186 -10.01 8.10 -5.01
C PRO A 186 -10.54 7.19 -3.90
N ILE A 187 -9.69 6.92 -2.90
CA ILE A 187 -10.06 6.10 -1.73
C ILE A 187 -11.07 6.87 -0.87
N VAL A 188 -12.13 6.17 -0.44
CA VAL A 188 -13.17 6.72 0.44
C VAL A 188 -12.54 7.16 1.77
N GLY A 189 -12.83 8.37 2.22
CA GLY A 189 -12.26 8.98 3.43
C GLY A 189 -10.83 9.49 3.27
N ASP A 190 -10.28 9.58 2.05
CA ASP A 190 -8.96 10.17 1.82
C ASP A 190 -9.03 11.71 1.77
N LEU A 191 -8.88 12.33 2.94
CA LEU A 191 -8.82 13.79 3.13
C LEU A 191 -7.68 14.49 2.36
N THR A 192 -6.74 13.76 1.78
CA THR A 192 -5.67 14.33 0.95
C THR A 192 -5.95 14.16 -0.53
N TYR A 193 -6.29 12.97 -1.01
CA TYR A 193 -6.38 12.68 -2.45
C TYR A 193 -7.81 12.53 -2.97
N GLY A 194 -8.80 12.76 -2.11
CA GLY A 194 -10.21 12.89 -2.48
C GLY A 194 -10.51 14.10 -3.37
N GLN A 195 -11.63 14.03 -4.06
CA GLN A 195 -12.20 15.18 -4.76
C GLN A 195 -13.09 16.00 -3.81
N ALA A 196 -13.16 17.32 -3.98
CA ALA A 196 -13.98 18.20 -3.15
C ALA A 196 -15.48 17.85 -3.19
N THR A 197 -15.95 17.22 -4.27
CA THR A 197 -17.31 16.69 -4.44
C THR A 197 -17.55 15.36 -3.73
N GLY A 198 -16.51 14.64 -3.31
CA GLY A 198 -16.61 13.31 -2.70
C GLY A 198 -17.02 13.28 -1.23
N GLN A 199 -17.01 14.45 -0.55
CA GLN A 199 -17.34 14.57 0.89
C GLN A 199 -16.52 13.59 1.76
N GLU A 200 -15.21 13.53 1.55
CA GLU A 200 -14.31 12.59 2.23
C GLU A 200 -14.13 12.87 3.74
N ASP A 201 -14.74 13.93 4.26
CA ASP A 201 -14.87 14.26 5.68
C ASP A 201 -16.03 13.52 6.38
N GLN A 202 -16.95 12.90 5.62
CA GLN A 202 -18.09 12.16 6.17
C GLN A 202 -17.76 10.73 6.63
N PRO A 203 -16.97 9.92 5.90
CA PRO A 203 -16.57 8.58 6.37
C PRO A 203 -15.73 8.69 7.65
N PHE A 204 -16.00 7.83 8.64
CA PHE A 204 -15.33 7.89 9.94
C PHE A 204 -13.81 7.60 9.91
N ARG A 205 -13.28 7.20 8.75
CA ARG A 205 -11.87 6.86 8.50
C ARG A 205 -11.56 6.79 7.01
N MET A 206 -10.27 6.77 6.66
CA MET A 206 -9.83 6.37 5.32
C MET A 206 -9.95 4.85 5.11
N MET A 207 -10.57 4.45 3.99
CA MET A 207 -10.85 3.07 3.62
C MET A 207 -9.68 2.43 2.88
N LEU A 208 -8.50 2.41 3.51
CA LEU A 208 -7.32 1.67 3.08
C LEU A 208 -6.81 0.76 4.22
N HIS A 209 -6.51 -0.49 3.88
CA HIS A 209 -6.08 -1.51 4.83
C HIS A 209 -4.96 -2.39 4.25
N ALA A 210 -3.81 -2.44 4.91
CA ALA A 210 -2.73 -3.38 4.61
C ALA A 210 -3.16 -4.80 5.02
N PHE A 211 -3.61 -5.58 4.04
CA PHE A 211 -4.34 -6.83 4.26
C PHE A 211 -3.42 -8.06 4.29
N TYR A 212 -2.50 -8.14 3.35
CA TYR A 212 -1.56 -9.25 3.21
C TYR A 212 -0.12 -8.74 3.19
N LEU A 213 0.75 -9.42 3.93
CA LEU A 213 2.18 -9.13 4.03
C LEU A 213 2.95 -10.45 4.08
N ARG A 214 3.90 -10.65 3.14
CA ARG A 214 4.85 -11.76 3.17
C ARG A 214 6.28 -11.24 3.09
N ILE A 215 7.09 -11.50 4.11
CA ILE A 215 8.51 -11.14 4.18
C ILE A 215 9.33 -12.45 4.24
N PRO A 216 9.88 -12.92 3.10
CA PRO A 216 10.65 -14.15 3.04
C PRO A 216 12.08 -13.90 3.55
N THR A 217 12.26 -13.92 4.87
CA THR A 217 13.60 -13.82 5.49
C THR A 217 14.31 -15.18 5.46
N LEU A 218 15.64 -15.17 5.56
CA LEU A 218 16.44 -16.41 5.47
C LEU A 218 16.14 -17.43 6.59
N ALA A 219 15.68 -16.98 7.75
CA ALA A 219 15.40 -17.84 8.90
C ALA A 219 13.89 -18.12 9.09
N GLU A 220 13.03 -17.22 8.62
CA GLU A 220 11.59 -17.23 8.87
C GLU A 220 10.86 -16.53 7.72
N CYS A 221 9.86 -17.20 7.13
CA CYS A 221 8.91 -16.53 6.24
C CYS A 221 7.79 -15.93 7.07
N VAL A 222 7.84 -14.60 7.27
CA VAL A 222 6.81 -13.88 8.02
C VAL A 222 5.64 -13.62 7.07
N GLU A 223 4.63 -14.48 7.11
CA GLU A 223 3.37 -14.31 6.37
C GLU A 223 2.24 -13.94 7.34
N ALA A 224 1.55 -12.84 7.04
CA ALA A 224 0.38 -12.39 7.78
C ALA A 224 -0.74 -11.98 6.80
N CYS A 225 -1.95 -12.46 7.09
CA CYS A 225 -3.19 -12.03 6.46
C CYS A 225 -4.11 -11.52 7.56
N THR A 226 -4.49 -10.25 7.54
CA THR A 226 -5.38 -9.66 8.54
C THR A 226 -6.85 -10.02 8.26
N PRO A 227 -7.76 -9.81 9.22
CA PRO A 227 -9.19 -9.80 8.94
C PRO A 227 -9.56 -8.65 7.98
N ASP A 228 -10.50 -8.87 7.07
CA ASP A 228 -11.08 -7.83 6.21
C ASP A 228 -11.96 -6.87 7.05
N PRO A 229 -11.63 -5.56 7.12
CA PRO A 229 -12.44 -4.59 7.86
C PRO A 229 -13.64 -4.04 7.06
N PHE A 230 -13.70 -4.29 5.74
CA PHE A 230 -14.71 -3.71 4.84
C PHE A 230 -15.83 -4.71 4.57
N LEU A 231 -16.54 -5.06 5.65
CA LEU A 231 -17.66 -5.99 5.68
C LEU A 231 -18.89 -5.28 6.24
N SER A 232 -20.06 -5.53 5.65
CA SER A 232 -21.34 -4.93 6.07
C SER A 232 -21.74 -5.24 7.52
N THR A 233 -21.16 -6.30 8.10
CA THR A 233 -21.32 -6.68 9.51
C THR A 233 -20.48 -5.86 10.48
N LEU A 234 -19.42 -5.20 9.99
CA LEU A 234 -18.55 -4.31 10.76
C LEU A 234 -18.88 -2.84 10.51
N ASP A 235 -19.32 -2.53 9.29
CA ASP A 235 -19.66 -1.20 8.82
C ASP A 235 -20.97 -1.21 8.01
N ALA A 236 -22.06 -0.77 8.63
CA ALA A 236 -23.38 -0.73 8.00
C ALA A 236 -23.49 0.31 6.86
N CYS A 237 -22.51 1.21 6.72
CA CYS A 237 -22.44 2.15 5.60
C CYS A 237 -22.09 1.44 4.28
N TRP A 238 -21.38 0.29 4.35
CA TRP A 238 -20.97 -0.51 3.20
C TRP A 238 -22.03 -1.57 2.82
N CYS A 239 -22.63 -1.38 1.64
CA CYS A 239 -23.66 -2.23 1.05
C CYS A 239 -23.16 -2.83 -0.28
N PRO A 240 -22.46 -3.98 -0.27
CA PRO A 240 -22.11 -4.71 -1.50
C PRO A 240 -23.38 -5.23 -2.21
N HIS A 241 -23.40 -5.16 -3.53
CA HIS A 241 -24.51 -5.69 -4.35
C HIS A 241 -24.06 -6.54 -5.54
N THR A 242 -22.80 -6.43 -5.99
CA THR A 242 -22.24 -7.23 -7.08
C THR A 242 -20.90 -7.81 -6.68
N LEU A 243 -20.75 -9.14 -6.69
CA LEU A 243 -19.45 -9.81 -6.56
C LEU A 243 -18.80 -9.91 -7.95
N VAL A 244 -17.57 -9.41 -8.08
CA VAL A 244 -16.76 -9.44 -9.32
C VAL A 244 -15.66 -10.49 -9.21
N GLN A 245 -14.91 -10.52 -8.11
CA GLN A 245 -13.89 -11.53 -7.81
C GLN A 245 -13.90 -11.94 -6.33
N PRO A 246 -13.88 -13.25 -6.01
CA PRO A 246 -13.85 -13.73 -4.63
C PRO A 246 -12.47 -13.54 -3.98
N LEU A 247 -12.41 -12.77 -2.89
CA LEU A 247 -11.18 -12.46 -2.16
C LEU A 247 -10.39 -13.70 -1.74
N ASP A 248 -11.06 -14.78 -1.32
CA ASP A 248 -10.40 -16.02 -0.89
C ASP A 248 -9.53 -16.64 -2.00
N GLN A 249 -9.99 -16.62 -3.25
CA GLN A 249 -9.22 -17.18 -4.37
C GLN A 249 -7.97 -16.33 -4.65
N LEU A 250 -8.08 -15.01 -4.52
CA LEU A 250 -6.95 -14.09 -4.66
C LEU A 250 -5.95 -14.22 -3.50
N VAL A 251 -6.40 -14.52 -2.28
CA VAL A 251 -5.51 -14.85 -1.15
C VAL A 251 -4.76 -16.15 -1.42
N GLN A 252 -5.42 -17.20 -1.94
CA GLN A 252 -4.72 -18.42 -2.32
C GLN A 252 -3.72 -18.18 -3.47
N ALA A 253 -4.05 -17.33 -4.45
CA ALA A 253 -3.13 -16.94 -5.51
C ALA A 253 -1.92 -16.14 -4.97
N LEU A 254 -2.13 -15.21 -4.02
CA LEU A 254 -1.05 -14.46 -3.36
C LEU A 254 -0.10 -15.37 -2.56
N ARG A 255 -0.63 -16.44 -1.95
CA ARG A 255 0.16 -17.46 -1.23
C ARG A 255 0.95 -18.35 -2.19
N ALA A 256 0.30 -18.86 -3.23
CA ALA A 256 0.92 -19.73 -4.23
C ALA A 256 1.91 -19.00 -5.15
N ALA A 257 1.77 -17.69 -5.31
CA ALA A 257 2.72 -16.89 -6.10
C ALA A 257 4.14 -16.97 -5.51
N PRO A 258 5.17 -17.20 -6.35
CA PRO A 258 6.55 -17.18 -5.90
C PRO A 258 6.88 -15.81 -5.31
N ASP A 259 7.88 -15.75 -4.43
CA ASP A 259 8.39 -14.46 -3.97
C ASP A 259 8.95 -13.67 -5.17
N PRO A 260 8.75 -12.34 -5.20
CA PRO A 260 9.42 -11.49 -6.18
C PRO A 260 10.92 -11.75 -6.10
N GLY A 261 11.51 -12.20 -7.21
CA GLY A 261 12.94 -12.42 -7.28
C GLY A 261 13.71 -11.10 -7.18
N PRO A 262 15.01 -11.13 -6.83
CA PRO A 262 15.90 -10.07 -7.28
C PRO A 262 15.81 -9.98 -8.81
N MET A 263 15.59 -8.79 -9.36
CA MET A 263 15.47 -8.58 -10.80
C MET A 263 16.85 -8.62 -11.44
N ASP A 264 17.27 -9.80 -11.88
CA ASP A 264 18.51 -10.04 -12.65
C ASP A 264 18.17 -10.79 -13.97
N GLY A 265 18.55 -10.24 -15.13
CA GLY A 265 18.75 -11.01 -16.37
C GLY A 265 17.91 -10.66 -17.61
N ASP A 266 18.60 -10.05 -18.60
CA ASP A 266 18.22 -9.77 -20.00
C ASP A 266 17.73 -10.99 -20.84
N PRO A 267 16.85 -10.75 -21.83
CA PRO A 267 16.96 -11.45 -23.12
C PRO A 267 16.92 -10.49 -24.34
N GLY A 268 18.06 -10.33 -25.00
CA GLY A 268 18.22 -9.37 -26.10
C GLY A 268 17.55 -9.69 -27.45
N SER A 269 17.59 -8.66 -28.32
CA SER A 269 17.43 -8.64 -29.79
C SER A 269 16.04 -8.89 -30.41
N CYS A 270 15.40 -7.83 -30.92
CA CYS A 270 15.24 -7.58 -32.38
C CYS A 270 14.52 -6.24 -32.69
N SER A 271 14.91 -5.58 -33.80
CA SER A 271 14.40 -4.27 -34.26
C SER A 271 13.58 -4.42 -35.58
N PRO A 272 13.07 -3.36 -36.24
CA PRO A 272 11.81 -2.67 -35.93
C PRO A 272 10.88 -2.44 -37.18
N SER A 273 9.60 -2.03 -37.00
CA SER A 273 8.82 -1.32 -38.07
C SER A 273 7.56 -0.56 -37.56
N VAL A 274 7.05 0.40 -38.35
CA VAL A 274 6.34 1.65 -37.94
C VAL A 274 5.24 1.98 -38.98
N PRO A 275 3.97 2.40 -38.65
CA PRO A 275 3.66 3.80 -38.27
C PRO A 275 2.41 4.10 -37.38
N LEU A 276 2.20 5.39 -37.09
CA LEU A 276 0.98 6.09 -36.61
C LEU A 276 0.19 6.72 -37.81
N PRO A 277 -0.93 7.49 -37.71
CA PRO A 277 -1.71 7.98 -36.54
C PRO A 277 -3.27 7.90 -36.66
N GLY A 278 -4.01 8.30 -35.62
CA GLY A 278 -5.45 8.63 -35.66
C GLY A 278 -6.04 9.01 -34.28
N PRO A 279 -6.90 10.04 -34.13
CA PRO A 279 -7.15 10.66 -32.82
C PRO A 279 -8.36 10.10 -32.02
N GLY A 280 -8.17 10.00 -30.70
CA GLY A 280 -9.22 10.03 -29.68
C GLY A 280 -9.66 8.68 -29.09
N ARG A 281 -9.29 8.41 -27.82
CA ARG A 281 -10.01 7.56 -26.85
C ARG A 281 -9.35 7.55 -25.48
N ASP A 282 -10.01 6.87 -24.54
CA ASP A 282 -9.73 6.63 -23.12
C ASP A 282 -8.27 6.28 -22.78
N PRO A 283 -7.84 6.42 -21.50
CA PRO A 283 -6.49 6.05 -21.06
C PRO A 283 -6.29 4.52 -21.02
N GLN A 284 -6.27 3.89 -22.19
CA GLN A 284 -5.77 2.52 -22.32
C GLN A 284 -4.24 2.53 -22.22
N GLU A 285 -3.74 1.86 -21.18
CA GLU A 285 -2.34 1.56 -20.96
C GLU A 285 -1.73 0.87 -22.18
N THR A 286 -0.59 1.35 -22.65
CA THR A 286 0.16 0.68 -23.71
C THR A 286 1.14 -0.33 -23.12
N GLU A 287 1.28 -1.51 -23.73
CA GLU A 287 2.27 -2.53 -23.31
C GLU A 287 3.70 -1.95 -23.31
N ALA A 288 3.96 -0.91 -24.10
CA ALA A 288 5.20 -0.13 -24.08
C ALA A 288 5.44 0.65 -22.77
N GLN A 289 4.41 1.21 -22.13
CA GLN A 289 4.53 1.88 -20.83
C GLN A 289 4.81 0.86 -19.71
N ARG A 290 4.12 -0.28 -19.74
CA ARG A 290 4.36 -1.41 -18.83
C ARG A 290 5.77 -1.98 -18.99
N THR A 291 6.19 -2.25 -20.22
CA THR A 291 7.54 -2.74 -20.55
C THR A 291 8.61 -1.73 -20.15
N SER A 292 8.40 -0.43 -20.45
CA SER A 292 9.30 0.65 -20.03
C SER A 292 9.43 0.71 -18.50
N CYS A 293 8.33 0.60 -17.76
CA CYS A 293 8.36 0.55 -16.29
C CYS A 293 9.19 -0.64 -15.79
N LEU A 294 8.95 -1.85 -16.32
CA LEU A 294 9.68 -3.07 -15.94
C LEU A 294 11.17 -3.01 -16.32
N GLN A 295 11.49 -2.48 -17.51
CA GLN A 295 12.85 -2.28 -17.99
C GLN A 295 13.59 -1.26 -17.11
N TRP A 296 13.01 -0.09 -16.83
CA TRP A 296 13.61 0.94 -15.98
C TRP A 296 13.75 0.48 -14.52
N LEU A 297 12.85 -0.39 -14.05
CA LEU A 297 12.97 -1.07 -12.75
C LEU A 297 14.13 -2.09 -12.71
N SER A 298 14.59 -2.58 -13.86
CA SER A 298 15.74 -3.50 -14.02
C SER A 298 17.08 -2.79 -14.29
N GLU A 299 17.07 -1.63 -14.98
CA GLU A 299 18.27 -0.87 -15.31
C GLU A 299 18.93 -0.18 -14.09
N TRP A 300 18.20 -0.01 -12.99
CA TRP A 300 18.64 0.75 -11.79
C TRP A 300 19.38 -0.08 -10.72
N THR A 301 20.05 -1.18 -11.09
CA THR A 301 20.91 -1.98 -10.18
C THR A 301 22.39 -1.62 -10.24
N LEU A 302 22.81 -0.71 -11.12
CA LEU A 302 24.18 -0.24 -11.24
C LEU A 302 24.25 1.29 -11.21
N GLU A 303 24.60 1.85 -10.04
CA GLU A 303 25.67 2.86 -9.85
C GLU A 303 25.93 2.99 -8.33
N PRO A 304 27.14 2.65 -7.83
CA PRO A 304 27.56 2.95 -6.47
C PRO A 304 28.34 4.26 -6.43
N ASP A 305 27.65 5.39 -6.19
CA ASP A 305 28.33 6.67 -5.97
C ASP A 305 29.03 6.72 -4.60
N ASN A 306 30.24 7.33 -4.61
CA ASN A 306 31.14 7.53 -3.47
C ASN A 306 30.55 8.39 -2.34
#